data_AF-A0A3P1V716-F1
#
_entry.id   AF-A0A3P1V716-F1
#
_cell.length_a   1.000
_cell.length_b   1.000
_cell.length_c   1.000
_cell.angle_alpha   90.00
_cell.angle_beta   90.00
_cell.angle_gamma   90.00
#
_symmetry.space_group_name_H-M   'P 1'
#
loop_
_entity.id
_entity.type
_entity.pdbx_description
1 polymer ?
#
loop_
_entity_poly.entity_id
_entity_poly.type
_entity_poly.pdbx_seq_one_letter_code
_entity_poly.pdbx_strand_id
1 'polypeptide(L)'
;MTAVDLHDVLADLSLSTRDLAEALALESAARERAGAAPLTSGMSDFLSRGLPSGPRGRQAARILQDRSYAEQLSAQHRALGAARDLARSLSTKEMADLLGRSPSTITRAAGRSLYAYHRGRSLRFPTWQLDGGRPLAGLDAVVPSIRAALSPATVEARMTTADAELLDGLSPVQWLAQGGDPADVVRLLDEADHR
;
A
#
# COMPACT_ATOMS: atom_id res chain seq x y z
N MET A 1 15.43 18.31 -11.74
CA MET A 1 14.21 17.48 -11.74
C MET A 1 13.67 17.58 -10.34
N THR A 2 12.59 18.34 -10.22
CA THR A 2 12.03 18.88 -8.99
C THR A 2 11.66 17.74 -8.04
N ALA A 3 12.03 17.91 -6.76
CA ALA A 3 11.39 17.17 -5.70
C ALA A 3 9.89 17.34 -5.93
N VAL A 4 9.18 16.24 -6.17
CA VAL A 4 7.72 16.23 -6.12
C VAL A 4 7.40 16.82 -4.75
N ASP A 5 6.87 18.04 -4.74
CA ASP A 5 6.62 18.74 -3.51
C ASP A 5 5.59 17.91 -2.76
N LEU A 6 5.97 17.45 -1.57
CA LEU A 6 5.08 16.68 -0.71
C LEU A 6 3.78 17.47 -0.53
N HIS A 7 3.84 18.80 -0.56
CA HIS A 7 2.67 19.66 -0.52
C HIS A 7 1.68 19.43 -1.67
N ASP A 8 2.15 19.33 -2.91
CA ASP A 8 1.28 19.14 -4.09
C ASP A 8 0.63 17.75 -4.09
N VAL A 9 1.37 16.73 -3.70
CA VAL A 9 0.83 15.37 -3.54
C VAL A 9 -0.17 15.31 -2.38
N LEU A 10 0.04 16.08 -1.31
CA LEU A 10 -0.87 16.09 -0.16
C LEU A 10 -2.17 16.86 -0.46
N ALA A 11 -2.10 17.92 -1.26
CA ALA A 11 -3.27 18.66 -1.72
C ALA A 11 -4.18 17.79 -2.62
N ASP A 12 -3.59 16.96 -3.48
CA ASP A 12 -4.31 16.03 -4.37
C ASP A 12 -5.03 14.90 -3.60
N LEU A 13 -4.52 14.52 -2.42
CA LEU A 13 -5.00 13.36 -1.68
C LEU A 13 -6.04 13.67 -0.61
N SER A 14 -6.43 14.95 -0.42
CA SER A 14 -7.45 15.39 0.54
C SER A 14 -7.20 14.93 2.00
N LEU A 15 -5.94 14.72 2.39
CA LEU A 15 -5.57 14.20 3.71
C LEU A 15 -5.40 15.33 4.73
N SER A 16 -5.87 15.11 5.97
CA SER A 16 -5.58 16.04 7.06
C SER A 16 -4.10 15.97 7.46
N THR A 17 -3.50 17.12 7.83
CA THR A 17 -2.12 17.21 8.33
C THR A 17 -1.86 16.26 9.52
N ARG A 18 -2.91 15.97 10.29
CA ARG A 18 -2.85 15.06 11.44
C ARG A 18 -2.73 13.60 11.03
N ASP A 19 -3.53 13.14 10.07
CA ASP A 19 -3.48 11.75 9.59
C ASP A 19 -2.11 11.43 9.00
N LEU A 20 -1.52 12.40 8.29
CA LEU A 20 -0.15 12.30 7.76
C LEU A 20 0.90 12.19 8.87
N ALA A 21 0.82 13.04 9.89
CA ALA A 21 1.75 13.04 11.00
C ALA A 21 1.70 11.72 11.79
N GLU A 22 0.50 11.19 12.03
CA GLU A 22 0.30 9.89 12.68
C GLU A 22 0.85 8.74 11.82
N ALA A 23 0.61 8.78 10.51
CA ALA A 23 1.14 7.79 9.57
C ALA A 23 2.67 7.78 9.51
N LEU A 24 3.31 8.95 9.50
CA LEU A 24 4.76 9.12 9.53
C LEU A 24 5.39 8.63 10.84
N ALA A 25 4.74 8.89 11.97
CA ALA A 25 5.20 8.47 13.28
C ALA A 25 5.16 6.93 13.42
N LEU A 26 4.08 6.29 12.93
CA LEU A 26 3.91 4.84 13.00
C LEU A 26 5.00 4.09 12.21
N GLU A 27 5.30 4.56 11.00
CA GLU A 27 6.34 3.99 10.12
C GLU A 27 7.75 4.15 10.70
N SER A 28 8.02 5.30 11.34
CA SER A 28 9.31 5.55 11.96
C SER A 28 9.56 4.61 13.16
N ALA A 29 8.54 4.40 13.99
CA ALA A 29 8.61 3.49 15.14
C ALA A 29 8.72 2.00 14.75
N ALA A 30 8.09 1.58 13.64
CA ALA A 30 8.20 0.21 13.14
C ALA A 30 9.62 -0.15 12.71
N ARG A 31 10.37 0.84 12.20
CA ARG A 31 11.71 0.61 11.62
C ARG A 31 12.86 0.82 12.58
N GLU A 32 12.70 1.64 13.62
CA GLU A 32 13.62 1.61 14.78
C GLU A 32 13.75 0.19 15.35
N ARG A 33 12.66 -0.59 15.33
CA ARG A 33 12.68 -2.01 15.73
C ARG A 33 13.35 -2.93 14.71
N ALA A 34 13.37 -2.56 13.43
CA ALA A 34 13.88 -3.39 12.34
C ALA A 34 15.38 -3.19 12.04
N GLY A 35 16.03 -2.19 12.65
CA GLY A 35 17.49 -1.98 12.68
C GLY A 35 18.30 -2.51 11.50
N ALA A 36 18.29 -1.82 10.36
CA ALA A 36 19.18 -2.19 9.25
C ALA A 36 20.63 -1.86 9.62
N ALA A 37 21.52 -2.86 9.57
CA ALA A 37 22.94 -2.66 9.80
C ALA A 37 23.54 -1.70 8.75
N PRO A 38 24.46 -0.80 9.14
CA PRO A 38 25.09 0.14 8.20
C PRO A 38 25.87 -0.61 7.12
N LEU A 39 25.86 -0.07 5.90
CA LEU A 39 26.67 -0.59 4.79
C LEU A 39 28.16 -0.51 5.15
N THR A 40 28.91 -1.57 4.85
CA THR A 40 30.37 -1.56 5.02
C THR A 40 31.02 -0.74 3.90
N SER A 41 32.23 -0.22 4.16
CA SER A 41 32.99 0.56 3.17
C SER A 41 33.19 -0.19 1.84
N GLY A 42 33.50 -1.50 1.91
CA GLY A 42 33.65 -2.34 0.71
C GLY A 42 32.36 -2.54 -0.09
N MET A 43 31.21 -2.59 0.58
CA MET A 43 29.92 -2.70 -0.09
C MET A 43 29.50 -1.37 -0.75
N SER A 44 29.73 -0.24 -0.07
CA SER A 44 29.51 1.09 -0.66
C SER A 44 30.39 1.34 -1.89
N ASP A 45 31.65 0.92 -1.84
CA ASP A 45 32.61 1.05 -2.94
C ASP A 45 32.24 0.14 -4.14
N PHE A 46 31.81 -1.09 -3.85
CA PHE A 46 31.26 -1.99 -4.88
C PHE A 46 30.01 -1.41 -5.55
N LEU A 47 29.04 -0.91 -4.79
CA LEU A 47 27.82 -0.31 -5.33
C LEU A 47 28.12 0.95 -6.15
N SER A 48 29.10 1.75 -5.71
CA SER A 48 29.51 2.99 -6.41
C SER A 48 30.06 2.72 -7.81
N ARG A 49 30.80 1.61 -7.99
CA ARG A 49 31.34 1.20 -9.30
C ARG A 49 30.26 0.76 -10.31
N GLY A 50 29.13 0.26 -9.82
CA GLY A 50 28.04 -0.25 -10.66
C GLY A 50 26.99 0.79 -11.04
N LEU A 51 27.16 2.06 -10.67
CA LEU A 51 26.13 3.07 -10.88
C LEU A 51 26.00 3.45 -12.37
N PRO A 52 24.76 3.51 -12.90
CA PRO A 52 24.54 3.93 -14.29
C PRO A 52 24.90 5.41 -14.46
N SER A 53 25.34 5.80 -15.64
CA SER A 53 25.59 7.22 -15.92
C SER A 53 24.28 8.05 -15.93
N GLY A 54 24.40 9.35 -15.67
CA GLY A 54 23.28 10.28 -15.74
C GLY A 54 22.60 10.58 -14.39
N PRO A 55 21.39 11.17 -14.41
CA PRO A 55 20.75 11.71 -13.20
C PRO A 55 20.51 10.68 -12.11
N ARG A 56 20.09 9.46 -12.49
CA ARG A 56 19.82 8.36 -11.55
C ARG A 56 21.10 7.88 -10.85
N GLY A 57 22.22 7.76 -11.59
CA GLY A 57 23.52 7.42 -11.01
C GLY A 57 24.04 8.47 -10.05
N ARG A 58 23.91 9.75 -10.39
CA ARG A 58 24.33 10.85 -9.49
C ARG A 58 23.52 10.85 -8.19
N GLN A 59 22.23 10.59 -8.27
CA GLN A 59 21.39 10.47 -7.08
C GLN A 59 21.78 9.26 -6.23
N ALA A 60 22.01 8.10 -6.86
CA ALA A 60 22.47 6.90 -6.15
C ALA A 60 23.83 7.07 -5.50
N ALA A 61 24.79 7.74 -6.18
CA ALA A 61 26.09 8.07 -5.60
C ALA A 61 25.95 8.97 -4.36
N ARG A 62 25.04 9.95 -4.41
CA ARG A 62 24.76 10.84 -3.28
C ARG A 62 24.13 10.10 -2.09
N ILE A 63 23.26 9.13 -2.34
CA ILE A 63 22.69 8.26 -1.30
C ILE A 63 23.78 7.44 -0.60
N LEU A 64 24.76 6.92 -1.35
CA LEU A 64 25.84 6.11 -0.79
C LEU A 64 26.86 6.93 0.01
N GLN A 65 27.06 8.21 -0.36
CA GLN A 65 28.09 9.07 0.23
C GLN A 65 27.58 9.95 1.38
N ASP A 66 26.31 10.35 1.34
CA ASP A 66 25.71 11.27 2.30
C ASP A 66 24.59 10.57 3.07
N ARG A 67 24.91 10.15 4.29
CA ARG A 67 23.97 9.49 5.19
C ARG A 67 22.76 10.37 5.50
N SER A 68 22.96 11.68 5.71
CA SER A 68 21.87 12.60 6.04
C SER A 68 20.91 12.76 4.86
N TYR A 69 21.45 12.83 3.64
CA TYR A 69 20.67 12.84 2.41
C TYR A 69 19.91 11.53 2.20
N ALA A 70 20.56 10.38 2.45
CA ALA A 70 19.91 9.07 2.38
C ALA A 70 18.75 8.93 3.40
N GLU A 71 18.95 9.41 4.63
CA GLU A 71 17.93 9.42 5.68
C GLU A 71 16.76 10.32 5.30
N GLN A 72 17.03 11.53 4.81
CA GLN A 72 16.00 12.50 4.39
C GLN A 72 15.19 11.99 3.19
N LEU A 73 15.87 11.46 2.16
CA LEU A 73 15.20 10.89 0.99
C LEU A 73 14.36 9.67 1.37
N SER A 74 14.86 8.82 2.26
CA SER A 74 14.11 7.68 2.79
C SER A 74 12.90 8.13 3.61
N ALA A 75 13.00 9.21 4.39
CA ALA A 75 11.87 9.80 5.10
C ALA A 75 10.81 10.34 4.14
N GLN A 76 11.21 11.03 3.07
CA GLN A 76 10.30 11.54 2.04
C GLN A 76 9.58 10.42 1.29
N HIS A 77 10.31 9.40 0.82
CA HIS A 77 9.67 8.24 0.16
C HIS A 77 8.67 7.53 1.07
N ARG A 78 8.98 7.41 2.37
CA ARG A 78 8.04 6.86 3.37
C ARG A 78 6.81 7.75 3.53
N ALA A 79 6.98 9.06 3.62
CA ALA A 79 5.88 10.02 3.70
C ALA A 79 4.92 9.87 2.51
N LEU A 80 5.49 9.77 1.31
CA LEU A 80 4.73 9.61 0.07
C LEU A 80 4.01 8.26 0.01
N GLY A 81 4.65 7.16 0.43
CA GLY A 81 4.00 5.85 0.54
C GLY A 81 2.82 5.90 1.52
N ALA A 82 3.07 6.41 2.72
CA ALA A 82 2.06 6.57 3.75
C ALA A 82 0.86 7.42 3.33
N ALA A 83 1.11 8.53 2.63
CA ALA A 83 0.07 9.41 2.08
C ALA A 83 -0.72 8.70 0.96
N ARG A 84 -0.05 7.99 0.05
CA ARG A 84 -0.72 7.20 -0.99
C ARG A 84 -1.63 6.12 -0.40
N ASP A 85 -1.16 5.40 0.60
CA ASP A 85 -1.96 4.38 1.29
C ASP A 85 -3.18 5.00 1.97
N LEU A 86 -3.00 6.16 2.62
CA LEU A 86 -4.13 6.87 3.23
C LEU A 86 -5.14 7.31 2.17
N ALA A 87 -4.69 7.91 1.08
CA ALA A 87 -5.58 8.36 0.01
C ALA A 87 -6.32 7.22 -0.70
N ARG A 88 -5.73 6.03 -0.70
CA ARG A 88 -6.31 4.79 -1.24
C ARG A 88 -7.05 3.99 -0.19
N SER A 89 -7.41 4.60 0.94
CA SER A 89 -8.20 3.96 1.98
C SER A 89 -9.20 4.92 2.61
N LEU A 90 -10.36 4.39 2.99
CA LEU A 90 -11.41 5.11 3.70
C LEU A 90 -11.37 4.74 5.19
N SER A 91 -11.69 5.69 6.05
CA SER A 91 -12.05 5.42 7.44
C SER A 91 -13.39 4.70 7.53
N THR A 92 -13.71 4.12 8.70
CA THR A 92 -15.02 3.53 8.96
C THR A 92 -16.17 4.53 8.71
N LYS A 93 -15.97 5.81 9.05
CA LYS A 93 -16.97 6.85 8.85
C LYS A 93 -17.17 7.14 7.36
N GLU A 94 -16.10 7.36 6.62
CA GLU A 94 -16.18 7.63 5.17
C GLU A 94 -16.80 6.45 4.41
N MET A 95 -16.44 5.22 4.76
CA MET A 95 -17.04 4.02 4.17
C MET A 95 -18.53 3.88 4.54
N ALA A 96 -18.90 4.24 5.78
CA ALA A 96 -20.29 4.24 6.23
C ALA A 96 -21.13 5.26 5.46
N ASP A 97 -20.62 6.48 5.32
CA ASP A 97 -21.25 7.58 4.59
C ASP A 97 -21.40 7.21 3.10
N LEU A 98 -20.34 6.67 2.47
CA LEU A 98 -20.34 6.23 1.07
C LEU A 98 -21.37 5.12 0.81
N LEU A 99 -21.50 4.16 1.71
CA LEU A 99 -22.43 3.03 1.54
C LEU A 99 -23.85 3.32 2.08
N GLY A 100 -24.08 4.49 2.70
CA GLY A 100 -25.35 4.82 3.36
C GLY A 100 -25.69 3.86 4.51
N ARG A 101 -24.68 3.39 5.25
CA ARG A 101 -24.82 2.42 6.35
C ARG A 101 -24.31 2.99 7.66
N SER A 102 -24.67 2.37 8.79
CA SER A 102 -24.10 2.78 10.09
C SER A 102 -22.62 2.38 10.22
N PRO A 103 -21.78 3.16 10.93
CA PRO A 103 -20.40 2.77 11.24
C PRO A 103 -20.30 1.39 11.91
N SER A 104 -21.26 1.04 12.78
CA SER A 104 -21.31 -0.28 13.43
C SER A 104 -21.54 -1.42 12.44
N THR A 105 -22.30 -1.19 11.37
CA THR A 105 -22.50 -2.15 10.28
C THR A 105 -21.20 -2.35 9.50
N ILE A 106 -20.48 -1.26 9.21
CA ILE A 106 -19.18 -1.31 8.50
C ILE A 106 -18.14 -2.07 9.32
N THR A 107 -18.00 -1.77 10.62
CA THR A 107 -17.08 -2.49 11.51
C THR A 107 -17.40 -3.98 11.58
N ARG A 108 -18.68 -4.37 11.52
CA ARG A 108 -19.08 -5.79 11.57
C ARG A 108 -18.82 -6.52 10.25
N ALA A 109 -18.77 -5.80 9.13
CA ALA A 109 -18.45 -6.32 7.80
C ALA A 109 -16.93 -6.48 7.57
N ALA A 110 -16.11 -5.74 8.34
CA ALA A 110 -14.65 -5.84 8.28
C ALA A 110 -14.17 -7.28 8.52
N GLY A 111 -13.32 -7.77 7.63
CA GLY A 111 -12.78 -9.15 7.69
C GLY A 111 -13.79 -10.24 7.32
N ARG A 112 -15.02 -9.87 6.93
CA ARG A 112 -16.06 -10.82 6.49
C ARG A 112 -16.46 -10.59 5.05
N SER A 113 -16.87 -9.37 4.73
CA SER A 113 -17.31 -8.96 3.39
C SER A 113 -16.68 -7.65 2.92
N LEU A 114 -15.89 -7.00 3.78
CA LEU A 114 -15.04 -5.86 3.43
C LEU A 114 -13.64 -6.13 3.94
N TYR A 115 -12.65 -5.90 3.08
CA TYR A 115 -11.26 -5.95 3.50
C TYR A 115 -10.94 -4.69 4.32
N ALA A 116 -10.33 -4.92 5.48
CA ALA A 116 -9.94 -3.85 6.38
C ALA A 116 -8.64 -4.22 7.09
N TYR A 117 -7.87 -3.20 7.45
CA TYR A 117 -6.64 -3.36 8.22
C TYR A 117 -6.50 -2.24 9.24
N HIS A 118 -5.78 -2.53 10.32
CA HIS A 118 -5.46 -1.52 11.32
C HIS A 118 -4.22 -0.74 10.92
N ARG A 119 -4.34 0.58 10.94
CA ARG A 119 -3.21 1.51 10.89
C ARG A 119 -3.14 2.26 12.21
N GLY A 120 -2.22 1.86 13.08
CA GLY A 120 -2.20 2.31 14.47
C GLY A 120 -3.49 1.91 15.19
N ARG A 121 -4.27 2.89 15.65
CA ARG A 121 -5.56 2.67 16.33
C ARG A 121 -6.76 2.73 15.37
N SER A 122 -6.54 3.11 14.12
CA SER A 122 -7.61 3.39 13.15
C SER A 122 -7.83 2.21 12.23
N LEU A 123 -9.08 1.83 12.02
CA LEU A 123 -9.48 0.84 11.02
C LEU A 123 -9.60 1.54 9.66
N ARG A 124 -8.95 0.98 8.63
CA ARG A 124 -8.92 1.52 7.27
C ARG A 124 -9.43 0.48 6.28
N PHE A 125 -10.09 0.96 5.24
CA PHE A 125 -10.73 0.15 4.20
C PHE A 125 -10.18 0.59 2.84
N PRO A 126 -9.37 -0.21 2.14
CA PRO A 126 -8.84 0.18 0.83
C PRO A 126 -9.94 0.49 -0.19
N THR A 127 -9.69 1.46 -1.06
CA THR A 127 -10.65 1.87 -2.09
C THR A 127 -10.73 0.90 -3.26
N TRP A 128 -9.72 0.05 -3.48
CA TRP A 128 -9.72 -0.95 -4.57
C TRP A 128 -10.89 -1.93 -4.48
N GLN A 129 -11.47 -2.12 -3.28
CA GLN A 129 -12.59 -3.03 -3.06
C GLN A 129 -13.94 -2.46 -3.53
N LEU A 130 -13.93 -1.25 -4.08
CA LEU A 130 -15.11 -0.54 -4.54
C LEU A 130 -15.09 -0.42 -6.08
N ASP A 131 -16.22 -0.70 -6.71
CA ASP A 131 -16.50 -0.38 -8.10
C ASP A 131 -17.75 0.50 -8.17
N GLY A 132 -17.64 1.67 -8.82
CA GLY A 132 -18.73 2.65 -8.89
C GLY A 132 -19.31 3.07 -7.53
N GLY A 133 -18.50 3.06 -6.46
CA GLY A 133 -18.95 3.38 -5.09
C GLY A 133 -19.70 2.25 -4.39
N ARG A 134 -19.66 1.02 -4.92
CA ARG A 134 -20.24 -0.18 -4.30
C ARG A 134 -19.16 -1.23 -4.06
N PRO A 135 -19.26 -2.06 -3.01
CA PRO A 135 -18.31 -3.14 -2.82
C PRO A 135 -18.38 -4.14 -3.99
N LEU A 136 -17.23 -4.63 -4.42
CA LEU A 136 -17.14 -5.67 -5.44
C LEU A 136 -17.97 -6.89 -5.03
N ALA A 137 -18.66 -7.50 -5.99
CA ALA A 137 -19.39 -8.74 -5.77
C ALA A 137 -18.42 -9.86 -5.39
N GLY A 138 -18.81 -10.73 -4.45
CA GLY A 138 -18.00 -11.88 -4.04
C GLY A 138 -16.86 -11.60 -3.06
N LEU A 139 -16.72 -10.37 -2.58
CA LEU A 139 -15.75 -10.05 -1.51
C LEU A 139 -15.99 -10.85 -0.23
N ASP A 140 -17.21 -11.29 0.03
CA ASP A 140 -17.53 -12.16 1.17
C ASP A 140 -16.93 -13.57 1.07
N ALA A 141 -16.58 -14.03 -0.14
CA ALA A 141 -15.79 -15.23 -0.34
C ALA A 141 -14.28 -14.96 -0.29
N VAL A 142 -13.84 -13.83 -0.86
CA VAL A 142 -12.41 -13.49 -0.99
C VAL A 142 -11.81 -12.98 0.32
N VAL A 143 -12.50 -12.07 1.03
CA VAL A 143 -11.94 -11.43 2.23
C VAL A 143 -11.56 -12.42 3.32
N PRO A 144 -12.37 -13.44 3.64
CA PRO A 144 -12.00 -14.45 4.63
C PRO A 144 -10.81 -15.33 4.23
N SER A 145 -10.50 -15.46 2.93
CA SER A 145 -9.35 -16.27 2.48
C SER A 145 -8.02 -15.51 2.59
N ILE A 146 -8.05 -14.18 2.70
CA ILE A 146 -6.84 -13.37 2.84
C ILE A 146 -6.17 -13.68 4.18
N ARG A 147 -4.96 -14.25 4.12
CA ARG A 147 -4.19 -14.60 5.32
C ARG A 147 -3.78 -13.35 6.09
N ALA A 148 -3.92 -13.41 7.42
CA ALA A 148 -3.55 -12.31 8.32
C ALA A 148 -2.05 -11.93 8.28
N ALA A 149 -1.19 -12.79 7.75
CA ALA A 149 0.24 -12.53 7.59
C ALA A 149 0.58 -11.62 6.41
N LEU A 150 -0.33 -11.46 5.43
CA LEU A 150 -0.09 -10.62 4.27
C LEU A 150 -0.19 -9.14 4.66
N SER A 151 0.80 -8.36 4.21
CA SER A 151 0.75 -6.91 4.41
C SER A 151 -0.38 -6.30 3.57
N PRO A 152 -1.03 -5.22 4.03
CA PRO A 152 -2.07 -4.53 3.26
C PRO A 152 -1.61 -4.10 1.86
N ALA A 153 -0.35 -3.66 1.73
CA ALA A 153 0.26 -3.31 0.45
C ALA A 153 0.41 -4.51 -0.49
N THR A 154 0.75 -5.68 0.05
CA THR A 154 0.82 -6.94 -0.72
C THR A 154 -0.56 -7.34 -1.23
N VAL A 155 -1.59 -7.23 -0.38
CA VAL A 155 -2.98 -7.52 -0.77
C VAL A 155 -3.43 -6.56 -1.86
N GLU A 156 -3.23 -5.24 -1.70
CA GLU A 156 -3.56 -4.25 -2.72
C GLU A 156 -2.84 -4.55 -4.05
N ALA A 157 -1.53 -4.82 -4.01
CA ALA A 157 -0.76 -5.13 -5.20
C ALA A 157 -1.32 -6.37 -5.92
N ARG A 158 -1.63 -7.45 -5.19
CA ARG A 158 -2.23 -8.65 -5.78
C ARG A 158 -3.62 -8.39 -6.35
N MET A 159 -4.45 -7.63 -5.66
CA MET A 159 -5.81 -7.33 -6.10
C MET A 159 -5.87 -6.41 -7.32
N THR A 160 -4.88 -5.52 -7.49
CA THR A 160 -4.89 -4.48 -8.53
C THR A 160 -3.94 -4.75 -9.70
N THR A 161 -3.02 -5.70 -9.58
CA THR A 161 -2.08 -6.07 -10.65
C THR A 161 -2.70 -7.15 -11.53
N ALA A 162 -2.71 -6.90 -12.84
CA ALA A 162 -3.08 -7.90 -13.83
C ALA A 162 -1.92 -8.88 -14.07
N ASP A 163 -2.25 -10.14 -14.24
CA ASP A 163 -1.32 -11.19 -14.67
C ASP A 163 -1.83 -11.73 -16.01
N ALA A 164 -1.00 -11.70 -17.05
CA ALA A 164 -1.40 -12.09 -18.41
C ALA A 164 -1.78 -13.57 -18.52
N GLU A 165 -1.33 -14.41 -17.60
CA GLU A 165 -1.58 -15.86 -17.61
C GLU A 165 -2.79 -16.27 -16.75
N LEU A 166 -3.36 -15.34 -15.97
CA LEU A 166 -4.40 -15.62 -14.97
C LEU A 166 -5.60 -14.69 -15.19
N LEU A 167 -6.80 -15.16 -14.85
CA LEU A 167 -8.05 -14.37 -14.91
C LEU A 167 -8.23 -13.63 -16.26
N ASP A 168 -7.91 -14.30 -17.37
CA ASP A 168 -7.97 -13.73 -18.73
C ASP A 168 -7.17 -12.42 -18.92
N GLY A 169 -6.06 -12.25 -18.17
CA GLY A 169 -5.24 -11.05 -18.25
C GLY A 169 -5.79 -9.88 -17.44
N LEU A 170 -6.81 -10.09 -16.62
CA LEU A 170 -7.41 -9.08 -15.75
C LEU A 170 -6.79 -9.14 -14.35
N SER A 171 -6.80 -8.01 -13.64
CA SER A 171 -6.55 -8.03 -12.20
C SER A 171 -7.74 -8.67 -11.47
N PRO A 172 -7.55 -9.21 -10.26
CA PRO A 172 -8.65 -9.73 -9.45
C PRO A 172 -9.80 -8.74 -9.22
N VAL A 173 -9.48 -7.45 -9.05
CA VAL A 173 -10.50 -6.39 -8.96
C VAL A 173 -11.32 -6.30 -10.24
N GLN A 174 -10.65 -6.29 -11.40
CA GLN A 174 -11.32 -6.21 -12.69
C GLN A 174 -12.16 -7.46 -12.98
N TRP A 175 -11.65 -8.64 -12.63
CA TRP A 175 -12.37 -9.91 -12.73
C TRP A 175 -13.68 -9.88 -11.92
N LEU A 176 -13.61 -9.50 -10.64
CA LEU A 176 -14.80 -9.39 -9.78
C LEU A 176 -15.77 -8.30 -10.25
N ALA A 177 -15.26 -7.16 -10.72
CA ALA A 177 -16.09 -6.07 -11.24
C ALA A 177 -16.89 -6.49 -12.47
N GLN A 178 -16.35 -7.39 -13.29
CA GLN A 178 -17.02 -7.96 -14.46
C GLN A 178 -17.94 -9.16 -14.12
N GLY A 179 -18.07 -9.51 -12.83
CA GLY A 179 -18.89 -10.61 -12.37
C GLY A 179 -18.23 -11.99 -12.52
N GLY A 180 -16.91 -12.04 -12.65
CA GLY A 180 -16.15 -13.29 -12.64
C GLY A 180 -16.27 -14.05 -11.32
N ASP A 181 -15.96 -15.35 -11.35
CA ASP A 181 -16.10 -16.23 -10.18
C ASP A 181 -15.11 -15.84 -9.06
N PRO A 182 -15.58 -15.51 -7.84
CA PRO A 182 -14.72 -15.23 -6.70
C PRO A 182 -13.80 -16.39 -6.30
N ALA A 183 -14.17 -17.64 -6.61
CA ALA A 183 -13.36 -18.81 -6.30
C ALA A 183 -12.02 -18.81 -7.08
N ASP A 184 -11.96 -18.22 -8.27
CA ASP A 184 -10.72 -18.08 -9.03
C ASP A 184 -9.75 -17.10 -8.35
N VAL A 185 -10.27 -16.02 -7.78
CA VAL A 185 -9.48 -15.05 -7.01
C VAL A 185 -8.97 -15.66 -5.70
N VAL A 186 -9.81 -16.44 -5.01
CA VAL A 186 -9.38 -17.18 -3.80
C VAL A 186 -8.22 -18.12 -4.13
N ARG A 187 -8.34 -18.91 -5.20
CA ARG A 187 -7.30 -19.84 -5.64
C ARG A 187 -6.00 -19.12 -5.99
N LEU A 188 -6.08 -17.98 -6.69
CA LEU A 188 -4.92 -17.14 -7.00
C LEU A 188 -4.20 -16.68 -5.73
N LEU A 189 -4.94 -16.20 -4.73
CA LEU A 189 -4.36 -15.74 -3.47
C LEU A 189 -3.69 -16.88 -2.70
N ASP A 190 -4.25 -18.08 -2.75
CA ASP A 190 -3.68 -19.28 -2.13
C ASP A 190 -2.41 -19.77 -2.86
N GLU A 191 -2.43 -19.85 -4.19
CA GLU A 191 -1.31 -20.36 -5.01
C GLU A 191 -0.09 -19.43 -4.96
N ALA A 192 -0.31 -18.12 -4.94
CA ALA A 192 0.76 -17.13 -4.83
C ALA A 192 1.43 -17.13 -3.44
N ASP A 193 0.85 -17.80 -2.46
CA ASP A 193 1.39 -17.96 -1.10
C ASP A 193 2.22 -19.24 -0.91
N HIS A 194 2.17 -20.18 -1.87
CA HIS A 194 2.93 -21.44 -1.82
C HIS A 194 4.24 -21.40 -2.62
N ARG A 195 4.52 -20.29 -3.32
CA ARG A 195 5.77 -20.04 -4.05
C ARG A 195 6.73 -19.18 -3.22
#